data_AF-A0A7W6PZ77-F1
#
_entry.id   AF-A0A7W6PZ77-F1
#
_cell.length_a   1.000
_cell.length_b   1.000
_cell.length_c   1.000
_cell.angle_alpha   90.00
_cell.angle_beta   90.00
_cell.angle_gamma   90.00
#
_symmetry.space_group_name_H-M   'P 1'
#
loop_
_entity.id
_entity.type
_entity.pdbx_description
1 polymer ?
#
loop_
_entity_poly.entity_id
_entity_poly.type
_entity_poly.pdbx_seq_one_letter_code
_entity_poly.pdbx_strand_id
1 'polypeptide(L)'
;MRRVTRNRMALLLLAPMLMPAGAIAAPPTSWAKAGVSLADYAGDAGACADATRDRTVTVRPETAQALDALSSVDLAMILRTYGGGGDASAQMAAANIGMHHDAANVARRTANFGAKYQAMTRSDVRAQLQAALDQCLVERGYVRIMLTQDQVRGLAKLSRGTAERTAYLHAIDSDPAVIAVQRVIEE
;
A
#
# COMPACT_ATOMS: atom_id res chain seq x y z
N MET A 1 22.41 -42.83 62.82
CA MET A 1 22.08 -43.26 61.44
C MET A 1 21.51 -42.08 60.66
N ARG A 2 22.03 -41.82 59.46
CA ARG A 2 22.01 -40.53 58.73
C ARG A 2 20.69 -40.29 57.97
N ARG A 3 20.17 -39.05 58.01
CA ARG A 3 19.04 -38.60 57.16
C ARG A 3 19.54 -38.34 55.74
N VAL A 4 18.90 -38.97 54.75
CA VAL A 4 19.16 -38.76 53.32
C VAL A 4 18.31 -37.57 52.85
N THR A 5 18.97 -36.51 52.38
CA THR A 5 18.35 -35.33 51.76
C THR A 5 17.94 -35.66 50.32
N ARG A 6 16.67 -35.43 49.99
CA ARG A 6 16.12 -35.67 48.64
C ARG A 6 16.09 -34.34 47.89
N ASN A 7 17.11 -34.13 47.05
CA ASN A 7 17.31 -32.92 46.25
C ASN A 7 16.25 -32.86 45.12
N ARG A 8 15.46 -31.78 45.04
CA ARG A 8 14.52 -31.53 43.95
C ARG A 8 15.24 -30.76 42.85
N MET A 9 15.61 -31.45 41.78
CA MET A 9 16.19 -30.86 40.57
C MET A 9 15.04 -30.35 39.69
N ALA A 10 14.90 -29.03 39.56
CA ALA A 10 13.94 -28.38 38.68
C ALA A 10 14.50 -28.33 37.25
N LEU A 11 13.79 -28.94 36.31
CA LEU A 11 14.11 -28.90 34.88
C LEU A 11 13.53 -27.62 34.27
N LEU A 12 14.38 -26.66 33.92
CA LEU A 12 14.02 -25.45 33.16
C LEU A 12 13.99 -25.82 31.67
N LEU A 13 12.79 -25.89 31.09
CA LEU A 13 12.55 -26.01 29.65
C LEU A 13 12.77 -24.64 28.98
N LEU A 14 13.87 -24.50 28.23
CA LEU A 14 14.05 -23.39 27.29
C LEU A 14 13.11 -23.59 26.09
N ALA A 15 12.08 -22.73 25.99
CA ALA A 15 11.28 -22.61 24.77
C ALA A 15 12.02 -21.71 23.76
N PRO A 16 12.29 -22.16 22.53
CA PRO A 16 12.89 -21.32 21.50
C PRO A 16 11.87 -20.26 21.06
N MET A 17 12.21 -18.99 21.23
CA MET A 17 11.49 -17.88 20.62
C MET A 17 11.66 -17.96 19.11
N LEU A 18 10.65 -18.48 18.39
CA LEU A 18 10.54 -18.21 16.95
C LEU A 18 10.23 -16.72 16.79
N MET A 19 11.24 -15.94 16.38
CA MET A 19 10.99 -14.60 15.89
C MET A 19 10.26 -14.69 14.55
N PRO A 20 9.18 -13.92 14.33
CA PRO A 20 8.53 -13.85 13.04
C PRO A 20 9.50 -13.23 12.04
N ALA A 21 9.78 -13.96 10.96
CA ALA A 21 10.49 -13.41 9.81
C ALA A 21 9.65 -12.26 9.23
N GLY A 22 10.14 -11.03 9.36
CA GLY A 22 9.52 -9.87 8.73
C GLY A 22 9.51 -10.07 7.21
N ALA A 23 8.34 -9.90 6.59
CA ALA A 23 8.22 -9.91 5.14
C ALA A 23 9.16 -8.84 4.55
N ILE A 24 10.18 -9.26 3.81
CA ILE A 24 11.05 -8.34 3.07
C ILE A 24 10.21 -7.78 1.93
N ALA A 25 9.91 -6.48 1.96
CA ALA A 25 9.25 -5.80 0.85
C ALA A 25 10.07 -6.03 -0.43
N ALA A 26 9.39 -6.36 -1.53
CA ALA A 26 10.05 -6.50 -2.84
C ALA A 26 10.85 -5.22 -3.13
N PRO A 27 12.06 -5.33 -3.74
CA PRO A 27 12.85 -4.16 -4.04
C PRO A 27 12.05 -3.21 -4.95
N PRO A 28 12.22 -1.89 -4.82
CA PRO A 28 11.50 -0.94 -5.65
C PRO A 28 11.98 -1.03 -7.12
N THR A 29 11.06 -0.87 -8.04
CA THR A 29 11.34 -0.85 -9.48
C THR A 29 11.50 0.58 -10.02
N SER A 30 12.20 0.72 -11.14
CA SER A 30 12.26 1.94 -11.95
C SER A 30 11.89 1.65 -13.41
N TRP A 31 11.63 2.71 -14.18
CA TRP A 31 11.34 2.65 -15.60
C TRP A 31 12.56 3.07 -16.41
N ALA A 32 13.05 2.16 -17.26
CA ALA A 32 14.31 2.32 -17.97
C ALA A 32 14.15 2.20 -19.49
N LYS A 33 14.97 2.95 -20.24
CA LYS A 33 15.03 2.95 -21.71
C LYS A 33 16.46 3.20 -22.15
N ALA A 34 17.07 2.22 -22.82
CA ALA A 34 18.48 2.26 -23.16
C ALA A 34 18.82 3.46 -24.05
N GLY A 35 19.88 4.19 -23.69
CA GLY A 35 20.45 5.27 -24.50
C GLY A 35 19.60 6.54 -24.61
N VAL A 36 18.51 6.67 -23.84
CA VAL A 36 17.70 7.90 -23.83
C VAL A 36 18.50 9.07 -23.25
N SER A 37 18.39 10.27 -23.84
CA SER A 37 19.05 11.46 -23.29
C SER A 37 18.38 11.91 -21.98
N LEU A 38 19.08 12.68 -21.14
CA LEU A 38 18.48 13.21 -19.90
C LEU A 38 17.25 14.09 -20.19
N ALA A 39 17.32 14.87 -21.28
CA ALA A 39 16.24 15.74 -21.71
C ALA A 39 15.01 14.94 -22.16
N ASP A 40 15.21 13.91 -22.99
CA ASP A 40 14.12 13.04 -23.45
C ASP A 40 13.55 12.22 -22.29
N TYR A 41 14.39 11.73 -21.36
CA TYR A 41 13.95 11.01 -20.17
C TYR A 41 13.04 11.86 -19.28
N ALA A 42 13.46 13.10 -18.98
CA ALA A 42 12.65 14.04 -18.21
C ALA A 42 11.39 14.47 -18.96
N GLY A 43 11.48 14.67 -20.27
CA GLY A 43 10.37 15.01 -21.15
C GLY A 43 9.31 13.92 -21.23
N ASP A 44 9.73 12.66 -21.40
CA ASP A 44 8.85 11.48 -21.42
C ASP A 44 8.13 11.32 -20.08
N ALA A 45 8.85 11.45 -18.96
CA ALA A 45 8.26 11.41 -17.62
C ALA A 45 7.22 12.52 -17.40
N GLY A 46 7.52 13.75 -17.82
CA GLY A 46 6.60 14.88 -17.74
C GLY A 46 5.36 14.68 -18.60
N ALA A 47 5.53 14.27 -19.86
CA ALA A 47 4.43 14.04 -20.78
C ALA A 47 3.51 12.90 -20.32
N CYS A 48 4.07 11.81 -19.80
CA CYS A 48 3.27 10.72 -19.24
C CYS A 48 2.55 11.12 -17.95
N ALA A 49 3.18 11.92 -17.08
CA ALA A 49 2.48 12.48 -15.92
C ALA A 49 1.32 13.38 -16.33
N ASP A 50 1.53 14.23 -17.35
CA ASP A 50 0.51 15.15 -17.85
C ASP A 50 -0.69 14.44 -18.46
N ALA A 51 -0.44 13.35 -19.20
CA ALA A 51 -1.50 12.50 -19.74
C ALA A 51 -2.42 11.90 -18.67
N THR A 52 -1.97 11.81 -17.40
CA THR A 52 -2.82 11.30 -16.31
C THR A 52 -3.74 12.36 -15.68
N ARG A 53 -3.52 13.66 -15.92
CA ARG A 53 -4.26 14.74 -15.23
C ARG A 53 -5.76 14.70 -15.49
N ASP A 54 -6.16 14.41 -16.73
CA ASP A 54 -7.56 14.39 -17.15
C ASP A 54 -8.17 12.98 -17.08
N ARG A 55 -7.47 12.00 -16.49
CA ARG A 55 -7.96 10.63 -16.40
C ARG A 55 -9.12 10.56 -15.42
N THR A 56 -10.29 10.18 -15.92
CA THR A 56 -11.41 9.82 -15.04
C THR A 56 -11.03 8.59 -14.21
N VAL A 57 -11.11 8.74 -12.89
CA VAL A 57 -10.88 7.69 -11.90
C VAL A 57 -12.18 7.41 -11.16
N THR A 58 -12.42 6.14 -10.83
CA THR A 58 -13.61 5.71 -10.09
C THR A 58 -13.22 4.87 -8.89
N VAL A 59 -14.11 4.73 -7.90
CA VAL A 59 -13.91 3.71 -6.86
C VAL A 59 -14.13 2.35 -7.50
N ARG A 60 -13.16 1.43 -7.39
CA ARG A 60 -13.30 0.10 -7.98
C ARG A 60 -14.37 -0.71 -7.23
N PRO A 61 -15.06 -1.64 -7.91
CA PRO A 61 -16.11 -2.45 -7.28
C PRO A 61 -15.65 -3.19 -6.03
N GLU A 62 -14.43 -3.72 -6.03
CA GLU A 62 -13.85 -4.46 -4.89
C GLU A 62 -13.64 -3.55 -3.68
N THR A 63 -13.16 -2.32 -3.92
CA THR A 63 -13.01 -1.31 -2.88
C THR A 63 -14.37 -0.87 -2.34
N ALA A 64 -15.36 -0.68 -3.21
CA ALA A 64 -16.73 -0.36 -2.80
C ALA A 64 -17.33 -1.48 -1.93
N GLN A 65 -17.13 -2.74 -2.32
CA GLN A 65 -17.59 -3.91 -1.55
C GLN A 65 -16.86 -4.01 -0.20
N ALA A 66 -15.54 -3.79 -0.17
CA ALA A 66 -14.78 -3.79 1.07
C ALA A 66 -15.25 -2.67 2.01
N LEU A 67 -15.52 -1.47 1.49
CA LEU A 67 -16.06 -0.37 2.27
C LEU A 67 -17.44 -0.69 2.86
N ASP A 68 -18.32 -1.29 2.07
CA ASP A 68 -19.65 -1.70 2.50
C ASP A 68 -19.58 -2.72 3.66
N ALA A 69 -18.77 -3.78 3.48
CA ALA A 69 -18.56 -4.82 4.48
C ALA A 69 -17.98 -4.26 5.79
N LEU A 70 -16.99 -3.36 5.69
CA LEU A 70 -16.37 -2.75 6.85
C LEU A 70 -17.34 -1.87 7.64
N SER A 71 -18.14 -1.07 6.94
CA SER A 71 -19.16 -0.27 7.61
C SER A 71 -20.22 -1.11 8.29
N SER A 72 -20.57 -2.28 7.73
CA SER A 72 -21.51 -3.23 8.32
C SER A 72 -20.94 -3.92 9.57
N VAL A 73 -19.66 -4.31 9.55
CA VAL A 73 -18.98 -4.94 10.70
C VAL A 73 -18.77 -3.95 11.85
N ASP A 74 -18.28 -2.75 11.55
CA ASP A 74 -18.05 -1.74 12.59
C ASP A 74 -19.37 -1.29 13.22
N LEU A 75 -20.42 -1.18 12.41
CA LEU A 75 -21.78 -0.96 12.89
C LEU A 75 -22.23 -2.09 13.82
N ALA A 76 -22.06 -3.36 13.43
CA ALA A 76 -22.41 -4.50 14.26
C ALA A 76 -21.63 -4.53 15.59
N MET A 77 -20.36 -4.14 15.59
CA MET A 77 -19.56 -4.01 16.83
C MET A 77 -20.06 -2.90 17.73
N ILE A 78 -20.34 -1.70 17.19
CA ILE A 78 -20.94 -0.58 17.95
C ILE A 78 -22.25 -1.04 18.59
N LEU A 79 -23.10 -1.73 17.83
CA LEU A 79 -24.39 -2.21 18.32
C LEU A 79 -24.25 -3.28 19.40
N ARG A 80 -23.22 -4.13 19.35
CA ARG A 80 -22.93 -5.09 20.44
C ARG A 80 -22.40 -4.40 21.69
N THR A 81 -21.57 -3.37 21.53
CA THR A 81 -20.96 -2.63 22.65
C THR A 81 -21.95 -1.71 23.36
N TYR A 82 -22.89 -1.11 22.64
CA TYR A 82 -23.89 -0.18 23.19
C TYR A 82 -25.29 -0.81 23.38
N GLY A 83 -25.58 -1.93 22.72
CA GLY A 83 -26.84 -2.68 22.84
C GLY A 83 -26.89 -3.62 24.05
N GLY A 84 -26.27 -3.23 25.17
CA GLY A 84 -26.36 -3.96 26.41
C GLY A 84 -27.75 -3.81 27.03
N GLY A 85 -28.63 -4.80 26.80
CA GLY A 85 -29.69 -5.16 27.73
C GLY A 85 -31.16 -4.89 27.35
N GLY A 86 -31.50 -4.71 26.07
CA GLY A 86 -32.90 -4.63 25.65
C GLY A 86 -33.14 -5.39 24.35
N ASP A 87 -34.38 -5.88 24.16
CA ASP A 87 -34.85 -6.75 23.06
C ASP A 87 -34.70 -6.18 21.63
N ALA A 88 -33.98 -5.07 21.45
CA ALA A 88 -33.60 -4.55 20.16
C ALA A 88 -32.47 -5.41 19.56
N SER A 89 -32.82 -6.26 18.59
CA SER A 89 -31.84 -7.06 17.87
C SER A 89 -30.77 -6.18 17.24
N ALA A 90 -29.52 -6.66 17.22
CA ALA A 90 -28.44 -5.98 16.49
C ALA A 90 -28.81 -5.77 15.01
N GLN A 91 -29.66 -6.63 14.43
CA GLN A 91 -30.27 -6.42 13.10
C GLN A 91 -31.20 -5.20 13.04
N MET A 92 -32.09 -4.99 14.02
CA MET A 92 -32.99 -3.83 14.07
C MET A 92 -32.22 -2.51 14.15
N ALA A 93 -31.17 -2.47 14.97
CA ALA A 93 -30.37 -1.26 15.13
C ALA A 93 -29.47 -1.01 13.90
N ALA A 94 -29.00 -2.06 13.22
CA ALA A 94 -28.32 -1.93 11.93
C ALA A 94 -29.27 -1.44 10.83
N ALA A 95 -30.50 -1.96 10.78
CA ALA A 95 -31.54 -1.54 9.84
C ALA A 95 -31.97 -0.07 10.05
N ASN A 96 -32.15 0.36 11.31
CA ASN A 96 -32.46 1.77 11.62
C ASN A 96 -31.33 2.73 11.22
N ILE A 97 -30.06 2.32 11.40
CA ILE A 97 -28.92 3.15 10.99
C ILE A 97 -28.78 3.22 9.47
N GLY A 98 -29.18 2.15 8.74
CA GLY A 98 -29.32 2.17 7.29
C GLY A 98 -30.49 3.02 6.78
N MET A 99 -31.56 3.19 7.57
CA MET A 99 -32.75 3.96 7.19
C MET A 99 -32.65 5.48 7.41
N HIS A 100 -31.73 5.94 8.28
CA HIS A 100 -31.60 7.36 8.62
C HIS A 100 -30.35 7.98 7.99
N HIS A 101 -30.49 8.46 6.75
CA HIS A 101 -29.51 9.29 6.03
C HIS A 101 -29.57 10.77 6.44
N ASP A 102 -29.80 11.07 7.71
CA ASP A 102 -29.73 12.46 8.17
C ASP A 102 -28.27 12.93 8.31
N ALA A 103 -28.08 14.25 8.27
CA ALA A 103 -26.77 14.86 8.29
C ALA A 103 -25.93 14.49 9.54
N ALA A 104 -26.58 14.25 10.68
CA ALA A 104 -25.90 13.89 11.93
C ALA A 104 -25.36 12.45 11.87
N ASN A 105 -26.12 11.53 11.28
CA ASN A 105 -25.71 10.14 11.10
C ASN A 105 -24.59 10.00 10.06
N VAL A 106 -24.66 10.76 8.96
CA VAL A 106 -23.59 10.86 7.96
C VAL A 106 -22.32 11.45 8.58
N ALA A 107 -22.42 12.52 9.37
CA ALA A 107 -21.29 13.13 10.06
C ALA A 107 -20.62 12.15 11.05
N ARG A 108 -21.40 11.42 11.84
CA ARG A 108 -20.90 10.39 12.77
C ARG A 108 -20.16 9.25 12.05
N ARG A 109 -20.71 8.75 10.94
CA ARG A 109 -20.04 7.72 10.12
C ARG A 109 -18.76 8.25 9.49
N THR A 110 -18.77 9.50 9.04
CA THR A 110 -17.58 10.17 8.48
C THR A 110 -16.50 10.36 9.55
N ALA A 111 -16.87 10.72 10.77
CA ALA A 111 -15.92 10.85 11.88
C ALA A 111 -15.29 9.51 12.29
N ASN A 112 -16.08 8.43 12.33
CA ASN A 112 -15.61 7.12 12.78
C ASN A 112 -14.92 6.30 11.68
N PHE A 113 -15.38 6.40 10.43
CA PHE A 113 -14.93 5.55 9.31
C PHE A 113 -14.32 6.35 8.17
N GLY A 114 -14.55 7.66 8.08
CA GLY A 114 -14.15 8.50 6.95
C GLY A 114 -12.66 8.45 6.64
N ALA A 115 -11.79 8.30 7.65
CA ALA A 115 -10.36 8.13 7.42
C ALA A 115 -10.03 6.85 6.61
N LYS A 116 -10.73 5.74 6.88
CA LYS A 116 -10.58 4.47 6.16
C LYS A 116 -11.14 4.55 4.75
N TYR A 117 -12.31 5.16 4.60
CA TYR A 117 -12.90 5.47 3.29
C TYR A 117 -11.94 6.32 2.45
N GLN A 118 -11.42 7.41 3.00
CA GLN A 118 -10.45 8.27 2.31
C GLN A 118 -9.18 7.52 1.95
N ALA A 119 -8.65 6.68 2.84
CA ALA A 119 -7.44 5.91 2.57
C ALA A 119 -7.62 4.93 1.40
N MET A 120 -8.70 4.13 1.41
CA MET A 120 -8.94 3.14 0.35
C MET A 120 -9.29 3.80 -0.99
N THR A 121 -10.12 4.85 -0.99
CA THR A 121 -10.39 5.63 -2.21
C THR A 121 -9.12 6.29 -2.76
N ARG A 122 -8.25 6.86 -1.91
CA ARG A 122 -6.94 7.40 -2.35
C ARG A 122 -6.04 6.33 -2.94
N SER A 123 -6.06 5.12 -2.39
CA SER A 123 -5.31 3.97 -2.92
C SER A 123 -5.80 3.59 -4.32
N ASP A 124 -7.11 3.54 -4.54
CA ASP A 124 -7.71 3.25 -5.85
C ASP A 124 -7.40 4.29 -6.90
N VAL A 125 -7.52 5.57 -6.54
CA VAL A 125 -7.16 6.69 -7.40
C VAL A 125 -5.68 6.59 -7.78
N ARG A 126 -4.80 6.38 -6.80
CA ARG A 126 -3.36 6.22 -7.04
C ARG A 126 -3.08 5.04 -7.98
N ALA A 127 -3.71 3.90 -7.76
CA ALA A 127 -3.50 2.71 -8.58
C ALA A 127 -3.90 2.94 -10.04
N GLN A 128 -5.04 3.60 -10.29
CA GLN A 128 -5.49 3.92 -11.64
C GLN A 128 -4.58 4.93 -12.35
N LEU A 129 -4.15 5.98 -11.65
CA LEU A 129 -3.22 6.96 -12.21
C LEU A 129 -1.85 6.33 -12.47
N GLN A 130 -1.36 5.48 -11.57
CA GLN A 130 -0.11 4.74 -11.76
C GLN A 130 -0.21 3.81 -12.97
N ALA A 131 -1.31 3.06 -13.13
CA ALA A 131 -1.50 2.19 -14.29
C ALA A 131 -1.51 2.96 -15.62
N ALA A 132 -2.14 4.14 -15.66
CA ALA A 132 -2.12 5.00 -16.84
C ALA A 132 -0.71 5.52 -17.16
N LEU A 133 0.04 5.94 -16.13
CA LEU A 133 1.43 6.36 -16.29
C LEU A 133 2.31 5.21 -16.79
N ASP A 134 2.17 4.04 -16.19
CA ASP A 134 2.90 2.82 -16.54
C ASP A 134 2.63 2.43 -18.01
N GLN A 135 1.36 2.46 -18.44
CA GLN A 135 1.01 2.20 -19.83
C GLN A 135 1.67 3.20 -20.79
N CYS A 136 1.63 4.50 -20.48
CA CYS A 136 2.29 5.52 -21.31
C CYS A 136 3.79 5.28 -21.46
N LEU A 137 4.47 4.86 -20.38
CA LEU A 137 5.90 4.55 -20.43
C LEU A 137 6.19 3.30 -21.25
N VAL A 138 5.38 2.25 -21.13
CA VAL A 138 5.49 1.03 -21.95
C VAL A 138 5.31 1.35 -23.43
N GLU A 139 4.29 2.15 -23.79
CA GLU A 139 4.05 2.58 -25.17
C GLU A 139 5.21 3.41 -25.75
N ARG A 140 5.95 4.13 -24.89
CA ARG A 140 7.19 4.84 -25.25
C ARG A 140 8.44 3.95 -25.28
N GLY A 141 8.30 2.65 -25.03
CA GLY A 141 9.39 1.68 -25.08
C GLY A 141 10.22 1.58 -23.80
N TYR A 142 9.71 2.07 -22.68
CA TYR A 142 10.35 1.83 -21.38
C TYR A 142 10.04 0.42 -20.87
N VAL A 143 11.00 -0.14 -20.12
CA VAL A 143 10.88 -1.43 -19.44
C VAL A 143 11.08 -1.26 -17.94
N ARG A 144 10.50 -2.14 -17.13
CA ARG A 144 10.77 -2.15 -15.69
C ARG A 144 12.13 -2.77 -15.40
N ILE A 145 12.87 -2.13 -14.51
CA ILE A 145 14.07 -2.68 -13.89
C ILE A 145 13.89 -2.74 -12.37
N MET A 146 14.53 -3.71 -11.74
CA MET A 146 14.59 -3.84 -10.29
C MET A 146 15.82 -3.10 -9.75
N LEU A 147 15.62 -2.10 -8.90
CA LEU A 147 16.74 -1.34 -8.35
C LEU A 147 17.52 -2.17 -7.32
N THR A 148 18.84 -2.10 -7.38
CA THR A 148 19.72 -2.67 -6.36
C THR A 148 19.59 -1.91 -5.04
N GLN A 149 19.94 -2.56 -3.93
CA GLN A 149 19.90 -1.87 -2.63
C GLN A 149 20.81 -0.63 -2.60
N ASP A 150 21.92 -0.65 -3.34
CA ASP A 150 22.85 0.47 -3.44
C ASP A 150 22.23 1.66 -4.17
N GLN A 151 21.55 1.40 -5.29
CA GLN A 151 20.80 2.42 -6.03
C GLN A 151 19.66 3.00 -5.19
N VAL A 152 18.94 2.15 -4.44
CA VAL A 152 17.88 2.59 -3.52
C VAL A 152 18.44 3.48 -2.41
N ARG A 153 19.58 3.11 -1.81
CA ARG A 153 20.27 3.94 -0.81
C ARG A 153 20.78 5.25 -1.40
N GLY A 154 21.24 5.24 -2.65
CA GLY A 154 21.60 6.45 -3.39
C GLY A 154 20.40 7.38 -3.54
N LEU A 155 19.29 6.87 -4.06
CA LEU A 155 18.04 7.61 -4.19
C LEU A 155 17.52 8.14 -2.86
N ALA A 156 17.65 7.41 -1.76
CA ALA A 156 17.16 7.85 -0.46
C ALA A 156 17.83 9.14 0.04
N LYS A 157 19.04 9.46 -0.44
CA LYS A 157 19.78 10.68 -0.09
C LYS A 157 19.34 11.89 -0.90
N LEU A 158 18.61 11.69 -2.00
CA LEU A 158 18.25 12.74 -2.95
C LEU A 158 16.78 13.14 -2.78
N SER A 159 16.53 14.43 -2.57
CA SER A 159 15.18 14.98 -2.45
C SER A 159 14.32 14.68 -3.68
N ARG A 160 13.05 14.35 -3.48
CA ARG A 160 12.11 14.07 -4.58
C ARG A 160 11.90 15.34 -5.43
N GLY A 161 11.82 15.16 -6.75
CA GLY A 161 11.54 16.24 -7.69
C GLY A 161 12.71 17.19 -7.98
N THR A 162 13.92 16.91 -7.48
CA THR A 162 15.10 17.72 -7.81
C THR A 162 15.77 17.25 -9.09
N ALA A 163 16.45 18.17 -9.77
CA ALA A 163 17.24 17.87 -10.96
C ALA A 163 18.34 16.82 -10.68
N GLU A 164 18.96 16.88 -9.49
CA GLU A 164 19.97 15.90 -9.06
C GLU A 164 19.40 14.49 -8.98
N ARG A 165 18.20 14.33 -8.40
CA ARG A 165 17.53 13.03 -8.35
C ARG A 165 17.16 12.53 -9.75
N THR A 166 16.68 13.40 -10.62
CA THR A 166 16.35 13.05 -12.01
C THR A 166 17.59 12.60 -12.78
N ALA A 167 18.71 13.32 -12.63
CA ALA A 167 19.99 12.94 -13.25
C ALA A 167 20.51 11.60 -12.72
N TYR A 168 20.39 11.34 -11.42
CA TYR A 168 20.78 10.06 -10.83
C TYR A 168 19.93 8.89 -11.35
N LEU A 169 18.61 9.06 -11.43
CA LEU A 169 17.71 8.07 -12.02
C LEU A 169 18.04 7.83 -13.49
N HIS A 170 18.20 8.90 -14.28
CA HIS A 170 18.58 8.81 -15.69
C HIS A 170 19.88 8.03 -15.91
N ALA A 171 20.91 8.26 -15.07
CA ALA A 171 22.18 7.53 -15.18
C ALA A 171 22.02 6.01 -15.00
N ILE A 172 21.03 5.58 -14.21
CA ILE A 172 20.69 4.16 -14.02
C ILE A 172 19.79 3.67 -15.17
N ASP A 173 18.73 4.43 -15.44
CA ASP A 173 17.61 4.03 -16.29
C ASP A 173 17.92 4.13 -17.78
N SER A 174 19.02 4.79 -18.17
CA SER A 174 19.49 4.88 -19.56
C SER A 174 20.66 3.95 -19.88
N ASP A 175 21.28 3.32 -18.88
CA ASP A 175 22.44 2.44 -19.07
C ASP A 175 22.01 1.07 -19.63
N PRO A 176 22.41 0.70 -20.87
CA PRO A 176 22.06 -0.59 -21.46
C PRO A 176 22.55 -1.81 -20.65
N ALA A 177 23.71 -1.69 -19.97
CA ALA A 177 24.26 -2.77 -19.17
C ALA A 177 23.43 -3.00 -17.90
N VAL A 178 22.95 -1.91 -17.28
CA VAL A 178 22.02 -1.99 -16.14
C VAL A 178 20.71 -2.66 -16.57
N ILE A 179 20.13 -2.22 -17.69
CA ILE A 179 18.88 -2.77 -18.21
C ILE A 179 19.02 -4.26 -18.52
N ALA A 180 20.11 -4.69 -19.14
CA ALA A 180 20.35 -6.09 -19.49
C ALA A 180 20.35 -7.01 -18.25
N VAL A 181 20.79 -6.51 -17.09
CA VAL A 181 20.91 -7.31 -15.85
C VAL A 181 19.70 -7.17 -14.94
N GLN A 182 19.09 -5.98 -14.88
CA GLN A 182 18.08 -5.64 -13.87
C GLN A 182 16.65 -5.67 -14.40
N ARG A 183 16.43 -5.94 -15.70
CA ARG A 183 15.08 -6.00 -16.28
C ARG A 183 14.21 -7.02 -15.57
N VAL A 184 13.00 -6.61 -15.23
CA VAL A 184 11.95 -7.49 -14.73
C VAL A 184 11.35 -8.25 -15.92
N ILE A 185 11.37 -9.57 -15.86
CA ILE A 185 10.61 -10.43 -16.77
C ILE A 185 9.24 -10.61 -16.13
N GLU A 186 8.23 -9.94 -16.68
CA GLU A 186 6.83 -10.16 -16.28
C GLU A 186 6.38 -11.48 -16.92
N GLU A 187 6.08 -12.50 -16.11
CA GLU A 187 5.53 -13.81 -16.53
C GLU A 187 4.05 -13.73 -16.92
#